data_AF-A0A7V3WJW5-F1
#
_entry.id   AF-A0A7V3WJW5-F1
#
_cell.length_a   1.000
_cell.length_b   1.000
_cell.length_c   1.000
_cell.angle_alpha   90.00
_cell.angle_beta   90.00
_cell.angle_gamma   90.00
#
_symmetry.space_group_name_H-M   'P 1'
#
loop_
_entity.id
_entity.type
_entity.pdbx_description
1 polymer ?
#
loop_
_entity_poly.entity_id
_entity_poly.type
_entity_poly.pdbx_seq_one_letter_code
_entity_poly.pdbx_strand_id
1 'polypeptide(L)' 'MKRILALILCLSLVFALALTGCGSKDEDTSSGTPSATPGTTTDGKILKINNSSEPGSLHPGKAQGTHDSWIMEHILEGLM' A
#
# COMPACT_ATOMS: atom_id res chain seq x y z
N MET A 1 -44.92 -0.59 6.53
CA MET A 1 -43.99 -1.35 5.65
C MET A 1 -42.74 -0.56 5.24
N LYS A 2 -42.84 0.73 4.88
CA LYS A 2 -41.66 1.56 4.51
C LYS A 2 -40.61 1.71 5.64
N ARG A 3 -41.08 1.84 6.89
CA ARG A 3 -40.23 1.90 8.09
C ARG A 3 -39.55 0.56 8.40
N ILE A 4 -40.24 -0.54 8.16
CA ILE A 4 -39.71 -1.91 8.35
C ILE A 4 -38.66 -2.20 7.26
N LEU A 5 -38.91 -1.79 6.02
CA LEU A 5 -37.95 -1.91 4.93
C LEU A 5 -36.67 -1.09 5.18
N ALA A 6 -36.82 0.14 5.68
CA ALA A 6 -35.68 0.98 6.06
C ALA A 6 -34.87 0.37 7.20
N LEU A 7 -35.53 -0.23 8.20
CA LEU A 7 -34.85 -0.92 9.30
C LEU A 7 -34.07 -2.15 8.81
N ILE A 8 -34.63 -2.93 7.89
CA ILE A 8 -33.95 -4.10 7.31
C ILE A 8 -32.70 -3.66 6.52
N LEU A 9 -32.79 -2.56 5.75
CA LEU A 9 -31.68 -2.03 4.96
C LEU A 9 -30.54 -1.48 5.84
N CYS A 10 -30.88 -0.78 6.93
CA CYS A 10 -29.88 -0.32 7.89
C CYS A 10 -29.20 -1.51 8.60
N LEU A 11 -29.97 -2.55 8.95
CA LEU A 11 -29.43 -3.74 9.60
C LEU A 11 -28.51 -4.53 8.67
N SER A 12 -28.86 -4.67 7.39
CA SER A 12 -27.99 -5.33 6.40
C SER A 12 -26.68 -4.58 6.17
N LEU A 13 -26.71 -3.24 6.23
CA LEU A 13 -25.52 -2.42 6.05
C LEU A 13 -24.55 -2.58 7.23
N VAL A 14 -25.05 -2.53 8.47
CA VAL A 14 -24.23 -2.77 9.68
C VAL A 14 -23.65 -4.19 9.67
N PHE A 15 -24.41 -5.19 9.25
CA PHE A 15 -23.93 -6.57 9.14
C PHE A 15 -22.82 -6.73 8.08
N ALA A 16 -22.94 -6.04 6.95
CA ALA A 16 -21.90 -5.99 5.93
C ALA A 16 -20.62 -5.36 6.47
N LEU A 17 -20.71 -4.23 7.20
CA LEU A 17 -19.54 -3.59 7.83
C LEU A 17 -18.91 -4.47 8.93
N ALA A 18 -19.69 -5.28 9.66
CA ALA A 18 -19.17 -6.20 10.67
C ALA A 18 -18.41 -7.39 10.05
N LEU A 19 -18.84 -7.89 8.88
CA LEU A 19 -18.16 -8.97 8.17
C LEU A 19 -16.95 -8.48 7.37
N THR A 20 -16.96 -7.25 6.87
CA THR A 20 -15.82 -6.65 6.14
C THR A 20 -14.85 -5.91 7.06
N GLY A 21 -15.25 -5.67 8.32
CA GLY A 21 -14.39 -5.17 9.38
C GLY A 21 -13.43 -6.25 9.87
N CYS A 22 -12.27 -6.36 9.22
CA CYS A 22 -11.12 -7.08 9.77
C CYS A 22 -10.53 -6.26 10.92
N GLY A 23 -11.10 -6.44 12.12
CA GLY A 23 -10.60 -5.90 13.38
C GLY A 23 -9.80 -6.97 14.12
N SER A 24 -8.49 -6.80 14.21
CA SER A 24 -7.59 -7.64 15.00
C SER A 24 -8.06 -7.73 16.45
N LYS A 25 -8.36 -8.95 16.89
CA LYS A 25 -8.61 -9.30 18.28
C LYS A 25 -7.26 -9.37 18.99
N ASP A 26 -6.95 -8.36 19.81
CA ASP A 26 -5.92 -8.47 20.84
C ASP A 26 -6.53 -9.30 22.00
N GLU A 27 -6.38 -10.62 21.90
CA GLU A 27 -6.30 -11.50 23.06
C GLU A 27 -4.94 -12.19 22.99
N ASP A 28 -4.15 -11.99 24.04
CA ASP A 28 -2.90 -12.68 24.30
C ASP A 28 -3.05 -14.19 24.11
N THR A 29 -2.64 -14.70 22.93
CA THR A 29 -2.01 -16.01 22.74
C THR A 29 -1.41 -16.06 21.34
N SER A 30 -0.09 -15.85 21.29
CA SER A 30 0.86 -16.43 20.33
C SER A 30 0.29 -16.89 18.98
N SER A 31 0.31 -16.02 17.97
CA SER A 31 0.75 -16.34 16.60
C SER A 31 0.64 -15.09 15.74
N GLY A 32 1.77 -14.67 15.15
CA GLY A 32 1.92 -13.35 14.55
C GLY A 32 1.15 -13.15 13.24
N THR A 33 0.74 -11.90 12.99
CA THR A 33 0.60 -11.21 11.68
C THR A 33 0.41 -9.71 11.98
N PRO A 34 1.02 -8.76 11.22
CA PRO A 34 1.24 -7.39 11.68
C PRO A 34 0.01 -6.48 11.56
N SER A 35 -0.28 -5.75 12.63
CA SER A 35 -1.23 -4.63 12.65
C SER A 35 -0.59 -3.38 12.03
N ALA A 36 -1.26 -2.77 11.06
CA ALA A 36 -0.89 -1.49 10.48
C ALA A 36 -1.22 -0.34 11.44
N THR A 37 -0.50 -0.26 12.56
CA THR A 37 -0.12 1.05 13.10
C THR A 37 0.66 1.77 11.99
N PRO A 38 0.54 3.10 11.77
CA PRO A 38 1.54 3.85 11.01
C PRO A 38 2.88 3.60 11.70
N GLY A 39 3.59 2.60 11.16
CA GLY A 39 4.70 2.00 11.85
C GLY A 39 5.71 3.08 12.11
N THR A 40 5.94 3.37 13.39
CA THR A 40 7.22 3.84 13.86
C THR A 40 8.21 2.78 13.41
N THR A 41 8.64 2.91 12.17
CA THR A 41 9.71 2.10 11.62
C THR A 41 10.91 2.70 12.32
N THR A 42 11.41 2.04 13.37
CA THR A 42 12.52 2.59 14.17
C THR A 42 13.73 2.93 13.27
N ASP A 43 13.80 2.32 12.07
CA ASP A 43 14.81 2.53 11.03
C ASP A 43 14.29 3.14 9.70
N GLY A 44 13.06 3.68 9.65
CA GLY A 44 12.49 4.26 8.42
C GLY A 44 12.09 3.24 7.33
N LYS A 45 11.23 3.64 6.40
CA LYS A 45 10.78 2.78 5.28
C LYS A 45 11.86 2.74 4.19
N ILE A 46 12.82 1.83 4.32
CA ILE A 46 13.95 1.68 3.39
C ILE A 46 13.76 0.45 2.51
N LEU A 47 13.74 0.66 1.19
CA LEU A 47 13.77 -0.42 0.19
C LEU A 47 15.18 -0.53 -0.43
N LYS A 48 15.77 -1.72 -0.38
CA LYS A 48 17.06 -2.03 -1.03
C LYS A 48 16.80 -2.93 -2.23
N ILE A 49 17.36 -2.55 -3.37
CA ILE A 49 17.05 -3.13 -4.69
C ILE A 49 18.32 -3.16 -5.53
N ASN A 50 18.37 -4.13 -6.44
CA ASN A 50 19.47 -4.29 -7.38
C ASN A 50 18.99 -3.86 -8.78
N ASN A 51 19.75 -2.98 -9.42
CA ASN A 51 19.46 -2.46 -10.76
C ASN A 51 20.09 -3.30 -11.89
N SER A 52 20.63 -4.49 -11.58
CA SER A 52 21.36 -5.42 -12.45
C SER A 52 22.68 -4.90 -13.03
N SER A 53 22.77 -3.60 -13.35
CA SER A 53 23.95 -2.93 -13.88
C SER A 53 23.99 -1.46 -13.48
N GLU A 54 25.18 -0.86 -13.56
CA GLU A 54 25.39 0.56 -13.25
C GLU A 54 24.81 1.46 -14.35
N PRO A 55 23.97 2.46 -14.00
CA PRO A 55 23.40 3.39 -14.98
C PRO A 55 24.49 4.10 -15.78
N GLY A 56 24.33 4.15 -17.10
CA GLY A 56 25.29 4.80 -18.00
C GLY A 56 25.18 6.33 -17.98
N SER A 57 23.99 6.87 -17.72
CA SER A 57 23.78 8.31 -17.55
C SER A 57 22.50 8.63 -16.78
N LEU A 58 22.56 9.66 -15.92
CA LEU A 58 21.36 10.27 -15.29
C LEU A 58 20.84 11.48 -16.06
N HIS A 59 21.39 11.78 -17.23
CA HIS A 59 20.87 12.85 -18.09
C HIS A 59 19.79 12.29 -19.02
N PRO A 60 18.53 12.77 -18.98
CA PRO A 60 17.42 12.18 -19.75
C PRO A 60 17.70 12.04 -21.25
N GLY A 61 18.29 13.06 -21.87
CA GLY A 61 18.64 13.02 -23.30
C GLY A 61 19.82 12.12 -23.67
N LYS A 62 20.48 11.48 -22.70
CA LYS A 62 21.61 10.56 -22.91
C LYS A 62 21.36 9.15 -22.36
N ALA A 63 20.32 8.97 -21.55
CA ALA A 63 19.88 7.66 -21.08
C ALA A 63 19.36 6.84 -22.26
N GLN A 64 19.85 5.61 -22.40
CA GLN A 64 19.48 4.72 -23.51
C GLN A 64 19.15 3.30 -23.04
N GLY A 65 19.63 2.91 -21.85
CA GLY A 65 19.42 1.57 -21.31
C GLY A 65 18.23 1.48 -20.36
N THR A 66 17.69 0.27 -20.20
CA THR A 66 16.62 -0.02 -19.23
C THR A 66 17.07 0.16 -17.78
N HIS A 67 18.36 -0.05 -17.52
CA HIS A 67 18.98 0.19 -16.22
C HIS A 67 19.14 1.70 -15.92
N ASP A 68 19.03 2.57 -16.93
CA ASP A 68 18.91 4.02 -16.72
C ASP A 68 17.45 4.38 -16.38
N SER A 69 16.49 3.82 -17.13
CA SER A 69 15.06 4.14 -17.00
C SER A 69 14.49 3.93 -15.59
N TRP A 70 14.90 2.87 -14.90
CA TRP A 70 14.35 2.57 -13.56
C TRP A 70 14.61 3.71 -12.58
N ILE A 71 15.81 4.27 -12.54
CA ILE A 71 16.11 5.40 -11.66
C ILE A 71 15.35 6.65 -12.14
N MET A 72 15.38 6.91 -13.45
CA MET A 72 14.83 8.13 -14.04
C MET A 72 13.33 8.30 -13.77
N GLU A 73 12.56 7.22 -13.82
CA GLU A 73 11.12 7.22 -13.49
C GLU A 73 10.85 7.57 -12.02
N HIS A 74 11.80 7.33 -11.12
CA HIS A 74 11.66 7.64 -9.69
C HIS A 74 12.19 9.02 -9.32
N ILE A 75 12.95 9.69 -10.19
CA ILE A 75 13.56 11.00 -9.92
C ILE A 75 13.02 12.12 -10.81
N LEU A 76 12.38 11.81 -11.93
CA LEU A 76 11.88 12.77 -12.91
C LEU A 76 10.49 12.35 -13.39
N GLU A 77 9.73 13.32 -13.90
CA GLU A 77 8.39 13.11 -14.44
C GLU A 77 8.27 13.80 -15.81
N GLY A 78 7.57 13.15 -16.74
CA GLY A 78 7.28 13.68 -18.08
C GLY A 78 6.00 14.53 -18.12
N LEU A 79 5.69 15.12 -19.28
CA LEU A 79 4.54 16.03 -19.43
C LEU A 79 3.16 15.33 -19.35
N MET A 80 3.11 13.99 -19.48
CA MET A 80 1.92 13.17 -19.73
C MET A 80 1.20 13.45 -21.06
#